data_AF-A0A962VSM2-F1
#
_entry.id   AF-A0A962VSM2-F1
#
_cell.length_a   1.000
_cell.length_b   1.000
_cell.length_c   1.000
_cell.angle_alpha   90.00
_cell.angle_beta   90.00
_cell.angle_gamma   90.00
#
_symmetry.space_group_name_H-M   'P 1'
#
loop_
_entity.id
_entity.type
_entity.pdbx_description
1 polymer ?
#
loop_
_entity_poly.entity_id
_entity_poly.type
_entity_poly.pdbx_seq_one_letter_code
_entity_poly.pdbx_strand_id
1 'polypeptide(L)' 'MLGLVRALQGPSLEDRLAAVLLLGTGGVAFLLLLAVLWSAPALIDVALLLALLAAVVAAAMTRQEGRSD' A
#
# COMPACT_ATOMS: atom_id res chain seq x y z
N MET A 1 15.40 4.37 -5.70
CA MET A 1 14.97 5.60 -5.01
C MET A 1 14.57 6.73 -5.96
N LEU A 2 15.34 7.04 -7.01
CA LEU A 2 14.94 8.03 -8.03
C LEU A 2 13.57 7.75 -8.70
N GLY A 3 13.25 6.47 -8.96
CA GLY A 3 11.94 6.08 -9.50
C GLY A 3 10.77 6.26 -8.54
N LEU A 4 11.00 6.10 -7.23
CA LEU A 4 9.97 6.25 -6.19
C LEU A 4 9.63 7.72 -5.97
N VAL A 5 10.64 8.60 -6.02
CA VAL A 5 10.47 10.06 -5.96
C VAL A 5 9.68 10.58 -7.18
N ARG A 6 9.88 9.98 -8.35
CA ARG A 6 9.18 10.36 -9.58
C ARG A 6 7.72 9.88 -9.61
N ALA A 7 7.45 8.68 -9.08
CA ALA A 7 6.08 8.17 -8.88
C ALA A 7 5.31 9.00 -7.83
N LEU A 8 5.97 9.47 -6.77
CA LEU A 8 5.35 10.40 -5.79
C LEU A 8 5.05 11.80 -6.36
N GLN A 9 5.79 12.22 -7.39
CA GLN A 9 5.56 13.48 -8.12
C GLN A 9 4.62 13.35 -9.31
N GLY A 10 3.99 12.19 -9.49
CA GLY A 10 2.97 11.97 -10.52
C GLY A 10 1.89 13.06 -10.47
N PRO A 11 1.63 13.78 -11.57
CA PRO A 11 0.66 14.88 -11.61
C PRO A 11 -0.80 14.40 -11.50
N SER A 12 -1.08 13.11 -11.69
CA SER A 12 -2.43 12.52 -11.65
C SER A 12 -2.77 11.92 -10.27
N LEU A 13 -4.07 11.88 -9.96
CA LEU A 13 -4.59 11.26 -8.74
C LEU A 13 -4.30 9.74 -8.71
N GLU A 14 -4.33 9.09 -9.87
CA GLU A 14 -3.99 7.67 -10.07
C GLU A 14 -2.56 7.34 -9.65
N ASP A 15 -1.57 8.14 -10.05
CA ASP A 15 -0.16 7.92 -9.68
C ASP A 15 0.04 8.00 -8.16
N ARG A 16 -0.63 8.96 -7.51
CA ARG A 16 -0.58 9.10 -6.05
C ARG A 16 -1.20 7.91 -5.34
N LEU A 17 -2.31 7.39 -5.84
CA LEU A 17 -2.97 6.22 -5.27
C LEU A 17 -2.18 4.93 -5.52
N ALA A 18 -1.56 4.78 -6.70
CA ALA A 18 -0.62 3.70 -7.00
C ALA A 18 0.61 3.73 -6.07
N ALA A 19 1.15 4.92 -5.81
CA ALA A 19 2.24 5.10 -4.83
C ALA A 19 1.81 4.73 -3.41
N VAL A 20 0.57 5.03 -3.01
CA VAL A 20 -0.01 4.63 -1.71
C VAL A 20 -0.15 3.11 -1.62
N LEU A 21 -0.59 2.43 -2.68
CA LEU A 21 -0.71 0.96 -2.71
C LEU A 21 0.65 0.26 -2.66
N LEU A 22 1.65 0.76 -3.39
CA LEU A 22 3.02 0.28 -3.33
C LEU A 22 3.63 0.48 -1.95
N LEU A 23 3.40 1.64 -1.33
CA LEU A 23 3.84 1.90 0.04
C LEU A 23 3.13 1.00 1.05
N GLY A 24 1.83 0.75 0.87
CA GLY A 24 1.04 -0.13 1.72
C GLY A 24 1.56 -1.57 1.70
N THR A 25 1.73 -2.14 0.51
CA THR A 25 2.26 -3.51 0.35
C THR A 25 3.72 -3.65 0.79
N GLY A 26 4.57 -2.65 0.51
CA GLY A 26 5.95 -2.61 1.02
C GLY A 26 6.02 -2.49 2.56
N GLY A 27 5.13 -1.68 3.15
CA GLY A 27 4.99 -1.54 4.59
C GLY A 27 4.54 -2.84 5.27
N VAL A 28 3.58 -3.56 4.69
CA VAL A 28 3.14 -4.88 5.16
C VAL A 28 4.30 -5.87 5.16
N ALA A 29 5.04 -5.96 4.04
CA ALA A 29 6.19 -6.86 3.94
C ALA A 29 7.27 -6.53 4.98
N PHE A 30 7.54 -5.25 5.21
CA PHE A 30 8.50 -4.80 6.21
C PHE A 30 8.06 -5.16 7.64
N LEU A 31 6.78 -4.93 7.99
CA LEU A 31 6.22 -5.28 9.30
C LEU A 31 6.24 -6.79 9.56
N LEU A 32 5.93 -7.62 8.56
CA LEU A 32 6.02 -9.08 8.69
C LEU A 32 7.47 -9.54 8.92
N LEU A 33 8.43 -8.95 8.20
CA LEU A 33 9.85 -9.27 8.39
C LEU A 33 10.32 -8.90 9.80
N LEU A 34 9.87 -7.74 10.31
CA LEU A 34 10.19 -7.28 11.65
C LEU A 34 9.51 -8.14 12.73
N ALA A 35 8.27 -8.59 12.49
CA ALA A 35 7.54 -9.49 13.38
C ALA A 35 8.29 -10.80 13.63
N VAL A 36 8.86 -11.39 12.57
CA VAL A 36 9.68 -12.59 12.66
C VAL A 36 10.97 -12.31 13.42
N LEU A 37 11.65 -11.20 13.11
CA LEU A 37 12.93 -10.85 13.76
C LEU A 37 12.79 -10.63 15.26
N TRP A 38 11.67 -10.03 15.69
CA TRP A 38 11.43 -9.68 17.10
C TRP A 38 10.54 -10.68 17.84
N SER A 39 10.09 -11.75 17.17
CA SER A 39 9.12 -12.72 17.73
C SER A 39 7.89 -12.04 18.33
N ALA A 40 7.44 -10.95 17.70
CA ALA A 40 6.40 -10.07 18.21
C ALA A 40 5.10 -10.28 17.40
N PRO A 41 4.17 -11.14 17.86
CA PRO A 41 2.96 -11.46 17.10
C PRO A 41 2.06 -10.25 16.86
N ALA A 42 2.09 -9.22 17.73
CA ALA A 42 1.33 -7.98 17.55
C ALA A 42 1.69 -7.23 16.26
N LEU A 43 2.91 -7.38 15.72
CA LEU A 43 3.29 -6.77 14.43
C LEU A 43 2.60 -7.45 13.26
N ILE A 44 2.19 -8.72 13.40
CA ILE A 44 1.42 -9.45 12.39
C ILE A 44 0.01 -8.85 12.29
N ASP A 45 -0.63 -8.54 13.42
CA ASP A 45 -1.97 -7.92 13.41
C ASP A 45 -1.97 -6.56 12.69
N VAL A 46 -0.94 -5.74 12.93
CA VAL A 46 -0.77 -4.46 12.25
C VAL A 46 -0.51 -4.65 10.76
N ALA A 47 0.32 -5.63 10.38
CA ALA A 47 0.58 -5.95 8.98
C ALA A 47 -0.69 -6.42 8.25
N LEU A 48 -1.51 -7.25 8.90
CA LEU A 48 -2.78 -7.71 8.34
C LEU A 48 -3.79 -6.56 8.20
N LEU A 49 -3.88 -5.67 9.18
CA LEU A 49 -4.74 -4.48 9.09
C LEU A 49 -4.31 -3.57 7.94
N LEU A 50 -3.00 -3.33 7.80
CA LEU A 50 -2.46 -2.51 6.73
C LEU A 50 -2.68 -3.16 5.35
N ALA A 51 -2.55 -4.48 5.25
CA ALA A 51 -2.84 -5.24 4.03
C ALA A 51 -4.32 -5.12 3.64
N LEU A 52 -5.22 -5.19 4.62
CA LEU A 52 -6.65 -5.02 4.38
C LEU A 52 -6.96 -3.61 3.87
N LEU A 53 -6.39 -2.57 4.48
CA LEU A 53 -6.56 -1.19 4.02
C LEU A 53 -6.03 -0.99 2.59
N ALA A 54 -4.88 -1.58 2.26
CA ALA A 54 -4.34 -1.55 0.90
C ALA A 54 -5.29 -2.22 -0.11
N ALA A 55 -5.87 -3.37 0.24
CA ALA A 55 -6.85 -4.05 -0.62
C ALA A 55 -8.12 -3.20 -0.82
N VAL A 56 -8.61 -2.53 0.23
CA VAL A 56 -9.76 -1.61 0.14
C VAL A 56 -9.47 -0.43 -0.80
N VAL A 57 -8.29 0.17 -0.69
CA VAL A 57 -7.88 1.27 -1.59
C VAL A 57 -7.79 0.79 -3.05
N ALA A 58 -7.25 -0.41 -3.29
CA ALA A 58 -7.19 -1.00 -4.63
C ALA A 58 -8.60 -1.26 -5.20
N ALA A 59 -9.53 -1.77 -4.38
CA ALA A 59 -10.90 -1.99 -4.79
C ALA A 59 -11.67 -0.68 -5.03
N ALA A 60 -11.40 0.37 -4.26
CA ALA A 60 -11.99 1.69 -4.46
C ALA A 60 -11.51 2.33 -5.78
N MET A 61 -10.21 2.18 -6.10
CA MET A 61 -9.61 2.61 -7.36
C MET A 61 -10.27 1.96 -8.57
N THR A 62 -10.33 0.62 -8.60
CA THR A 62 -10.92 -0.11 -9.74
C THR A 62 -12.40 0.25 -9.95
N ARG A 63 -13.13 0.58 -8.87
CA ARG A 63 -14.50 1.07 -8.96
C ARG A 63 -14.61 2.49 -9.52
N GLN A 64 -13.61 3.34 -9.28
CA GLN A 64 -13.61 4.71 -9.77
C GLN A 64 -13.33 4.77 -11.28
N GLU A 65 -12.47 3.88 -11.79
CA GLU A 65 -12.28 3.66 -13.24
C GLU A 65 -13.61 3.33 -13.94
N GLY A 66 -14.39 2.39 -13.39
CA GLY A 66 -15.65 1.93 -13.98
C GLY A 66 -16.83 2.91 -13.88
N ARG A 67 -16.64 4.13 -13.33
CA ARG A 67 -17.65 5.20 -13.28
C ARG A 67 -17.40 6.28 -14.35
N SER A 68 -16.32 6.16 -15.13
CA SER A 68 -16.01 7.11 -16.22
C SER A 68 -16.55 6.69 -17.60
N ASP A 69 -17.40 5.65 -17.64
CA ASP A 69 -18.25 5.27 -18.78
C ASP A 69 -19.70 5.73 -18.54
#